data_AF-A0A5C5U4W6-F1
#
_entry.id   AF-A0A5C5U4W6-F1
#
_cell.length_a   1.000
_cell.length_b   1.000
_cell.length_c   1.000
_cell.angle_alpha   90.00
_cell.angle_beta   90.00
_cell.angle_gamma   90.00
#
_symmetry.space_group_name_H-M   'P 1'
#
loop_
_entity.id
_entity.type
_entity.pdbx_description
1 polymer ?
#
loop_
_entity_poly.entity_id
_entity_poly.type
_entity_poly.pdbx_seq_one_letter_code
_entity_poly.pdbx_strand_id
1 'polypeptide(L)'
;MHAYRVCAMAVAGALALAGCGGEGAGGQNAGAQPAAAPEAAAGPEPVATGDLRCPAPVREGLPGPDIIGLRLGMTADEALATARCALGADAEVSTANRWLDRLDTHGVELGPQTFTVRKGEHRPCDFRREWQECEGGLKWLHVDEVVTVATPGAPGAETAHLIRRAQHFREGAMPPVQALLDALVAKYGEPQWTEESDKPRGHSAGHRRLEWVRDHAGNPMATANPLFHRCRGAVNAHPDATGAKWSDGCGLSIQAWIALSGRNPGLAMEVGTAMLHQGSLYAHVEAMQDELRRLGQARREAEVQATEASDVRL
;
A
#
# COMPACT_ATOMS: atom_id res chain seq x y z
N MET A 1 -43.42 39.38 5.29
CA MET A 1 -43.35 39.49 6.77
C MET A 1 -41.87 39.46 7.15
N HIS A 2 -41.14 40.59 7.12
CA HIS A 2 -40.73 41.40 8.30
C HIS A 2 -40.26 40.53 9.48
N ALA A 3 -39.11 40.68 10.13
CA ALA A 3 -37.88 41.49 10.03
C ALA A 3 -36.87 40.78 10.97
N TYR A 4 -35.55 40.95 10.87
CA TYR A 4 -34.69 41.68 11.82
C TYR A 4 -33.26 41.63 11.23
N ARG A 5 -32.74 42.71 10.63
CA ARG A 5 -31.82 43.74 11.19
C ARG A 5 -30.45 43.25 11.68
N VAL A 6 -29.52 43.22 10.71
CA VAL A 6 -28.19 43.86 10.63
C VAL A 6 -27.63 44.55 11.89
N CYS A 7 -26.37 44.26 12.23
CA CYS A 7 -25.35 45.29 12.49
C CYS A 7 -23.93 44.73 12.26
N ALA A 8 -23.24 45.33 11.29
CA ALA A 8 -21.82 45.14 10.99
C ALA A 8 -21.00 46.22 11.69
N MET A 9 -19.75 45.93 12.07
CA MET A 9 -18.65 46.88 11.91
C MET A 9 -17.30 46.19 12.02
N ALA A 10 -16.48 46.40 10.99
CA ALA A 10 -15.07 46.06 10.89
C ALA A 10 -14.22 47.30 11.16
N VAL A 11 -13.07 47.17 11.81
CA VAL A 11 -11.93 48.09 11.63
C VAL A 11 -10.62 47.31 11.81
N ALA A 12 -9.80 47.30 10.76
CA ALA A 12 -8.37 46.99 10.78
C ALA A 12 -7.59 48.29 10.56
N GLY A 13 -6.36 48.40 11.08
CA GLY A 13 -5.43 49.46 10.68
C GLY A 13 -4.33 49.77 11.70
N ALA A 14 -3.09 49.49 11.30
CA ALA A 14 -1.84 49.65 12.05
C ALA A 14 -1.25 51.07 12.01
N LEU A 15 -0.37 51.41 12.97
CA LEU A 15 1.04 51.86 12.78
C LEU A 15 1.59 52.77 13.92
N ALA A 16 2.76 52.36 14.44
CA ALA A 16 4.00 53.14 14.60
C ALA A 16 4.27 54.09 15.81
N LEU A 17 5.36 53.75 16.54
CA LEU A 17 6.61 54.51 16.84
C LEU A 17 6.97 54.96 18.29
N ALA A 18 8.30 54.80 18.54
CA ALA A 18 9.23 55.37 19.55
C ALA A 18 9.28 54.72 20.96
N GLY A 19 10.44 54.43 21.58
CA GLY A 19 11.86 54.65 21.26
C GLY A 19 12.82 54.20 22.40
N CYS A 20 14.12 54.50 22.23
CA CYS A 20 15.32 54.28 23.07
C CYS A 20 15.93 52.85 23.07
N GLY A 21 17.22 52.58 22.80
CA GLY A 21 18.43 53.41 22.63
C GLY A 21 19.59 52.76 23.41
N GLY A 22 20.75 52.48 22.77
CA GLY A 22 21.98 52.06 23.46
C GLY A 22 23.04 51.38 22.56
N GLU A 23 24.15 52.07 22.30
CA GLU A 23 25.31 51.70 21.47
C GLU A 23 26.23 50.61 22.07
N GLY A 24 26.91 49.86 21.19
CA GLY A 24 28.04 48.99 21.53
C GLY A 24 28.76 48.45 20.29
N ALA A 25 30.03 48.83 20.14
CA ALA A 25 30.89 48.64 18.99
C ALA A 25 31.48 47.22 18.83
N GLY A 26 32.08 46.97 17.65
CA GLY A 26 33.20 46.04 17.51
C GLY A 26 32.92 44.83 16.61
N GLY A 27 33.62 44.78 15.47
CA GLY A 27 33.44 43.76 14.45
C GLY A 27 33.99 42.37 14.79
N GLN A 28 33.59 41.41 13.96
CA GLN A 28 34.36 40.26 13.49
C GLN A 28 33.50 39.50 12.48
N ASN A 29 33.79 39.68 11.18
CA ASN A 29 33.31 38.77 10.13
C ASN A 29 34.14 37.49 10.24
N ALA A 30 33.69 36.56 11.07
CA ALA A 30 34.15 35.19 11.07
C ALA A 30 33.55 34.46 9.85
N GLY A 31 34.38 33.62 9.22
CA GLY A 31 34.14 33.02 7.91
C GLY A 31 32.83 32.25 7.80
N ALA A 32 32.22 32.38 6.62
CA ALA A 32 31.10 31.55 6.20
C ALA A 32 31.54 30.09 6.15
N GLN A 33 31.10 29.33 7.14
CA GLN A 33 31.17 27.88 7.15
C GLN A 33 30.19 27.37 6.08
N PRO A 34 30.61 26.54 5.10
CA PRO A 34 29.69 26.03 4.10
C PRO A 34 28.63 25.18 4.80
N ALA A 35 27.37 25.55 4.61
CA ALA A 35 26.22 24.79 5.06
C ALA A 35 26.35 23.36 4.50
N ALA A 36 26.31 22.38 5.41
CA ALA A 36 26.21 20.98 5.04
C ALA A 36 25.02 20.80 4.09
N ALA A 37 25.29 20.20 2.94
CA ALA A 37 24.25 19.82 2.01
C ALA A 37 23.22 18.94 2.74
N PRO A 38 21.91 19.16 2.54
CA PRO A 38 20.91 18.30 3.14
C PRO A 38 21.17 16.86 2.70
N GLU A 39 21.28 15.96 3.67
CA GLU A 39 21.26 14.51 3.46
C GLU A 39 20.09 14.18 2.53
N ALA A 40 20.43 13.64 1.36
CA ALA A 40 19.45 13.09 0.45
C ALA A 40 18.63 12.08 1.25
N ALA A 41 17.32 12.32 1.37
CA ALA A 41 16.39 11.36 1.94
C ALA A 41 16.65 10.01 1.26
N ALA A 42 17.10 9.02 2.05
CA ALA A 42 17.32 7.67 1.58
C ALA A 42 16.01 7.19 0.94
N GLY A 43 16.03 7.05 -0.38
CA GLY A 43 14.98 6.33 -1.09
C GLY A 43 14.90 4.88 -0.57
N PRO A 44 13.80 4.16 -0.84
CA PRO A 44 13.69 2.76 -0.45
C PRO A 44 14.93 2.00 -0.95
N GLU A 45 15.63 1.32 -0.04
CA GLU A 45 16.83 0.59 -0.41
C GLU A 45 16.47 -0.51 -1.41
N PRO A 46 17.22 -0.65 -2.53
CA PRO A 46 17.01 -1.75 -3.46
C PRO A 46 17.28 -3.06 -2.71
N VAL A 47 16.25 -3.91 -2.64
CA VAL A 47 16.38 -5.24 -2.03
C VAL A 47 17.38 -6.04 -2.86
N ALA A 48 18.40 -6.60 -2.20
CA ALA A 48 19.43 -7.40 -2.85
C ALA A 48 18.80 -8.49 -3.73
N THR A 49 19.00 -8.37 -5.04
CA THR A 49 18.44 -9.27 -6.05
C THR A 49 19.29 -10.53 -6.14
N GLY A 50 19.14 -11.45 -5.17
CA GLY A 50 19.70 -12.79 -5.31
C GLY A 50 19.24 -13.48 -6.60
N ASP A 51 20.00 -14.46 -7.09
CA ASP A 51 19.69 -15.22 -8.31
C ASP A 51 18.26 -15.78 -8.26
N LEU A 52 17.41 -15.23 -9.12
CA LEU A 52 15.99 -15.58 -9.19
C LEU A 52 15.81 -16.95 -9.84
N ARG A 53 15.48 -17.97 -9.05
CA ARG A 53 15.13 -19.31 -9.57
C ARG A 53 13.62 -19.38 -9.80
N CYS A 54 13.23 -19.55 -11.05
CA CYS A 54 11.83 -19.71 -11.43
C CYS A 54 11.52 -21.13 -11.93
N PRO A 55 10.37 -21.72 -11.56
CA PRO A 55 9.34 -21.16 -10.67
C PRO A 55 9.85 -21.04 -9.22
N ALA A 56 9.33 -20.04 -8.50
CA ALA A 56 9.68 -19.83 -7.10
C ALA A 56 9.25 -21.04 -6.26
N PRO A 57 10.09 -21.56 -5.36
CA PRO A 57 9.67 -22.59 -4.42
C PRO A 57 8.64 -22.00 -3.45
N VAL A 58 7.48 -22.64 -3.37
CA VAL A 58 6.37 -22.25 -2.50
C VAL A 58 5.94 -23.49 -1.72
N ARG A 59 5.69 -23.36 -0.43
CA ARG A 59 5.15 -24.45 0.38
C ARG A 59 3.80 -24.94 -0.14
N GLU A 60 3.61 -26.24 -0.12
CA GLU A 60 2.35 -26.87 -0.52
C GLU A 60 1.23 -26.59 0.49
N GLY A 61 -0.03 -26.74 0.05
CA GLY A 61 -1.19 -26.70 0.94
C GLY A 61 -1.70 -25.32 1.34
N LEU A 62 -1.18 -24.23 0.75
CA LEU A 62 -1.77 -22.90 0.92
C LEU A 62 -3.21 -22.86 0.36
N PRO A 63 -4.23 -22.58 1.19
CA PRO A 63 -5.62 -22.63 0.75
C PRO A 63 -6.01 -21.40 -0.07
N GLY A 64 -7.11 -21.54 -0.80
CA GLY A 64 -7.76 -20.43 -1.49
C GLY A 64 -7.17 -20.10 -2.87
N PRO A 65 -7.79 -19.11 -3.55
CA PRO A 65 -7.39 -18.73 -4.89
C PRO A 65 -6.09 -17.93 -4.89
N ASP A 66 -5.46 -17.81 -6.07
CA ASP A 66 -4.25 -17.02 -6.28
C ASP A 66 -4.50 -15.77 -7.14
N ILE A 67 -3.55 -14.83 -7.10
CA ILE A 67 -3.34 -13.83 -8.14
C ILE A 67 -1.94 -14.09 -8.72
N ILE A 68 -1.85 -14.51 -9.99
CA ILE A 68 -0.60 -14.87 -10.68
C ILE A 68 0.32 -15.82 -9.89
N GLY A 69 -0.27 -16.77 -9.17
CA GLY A 69 0.45 -17.71 -8.30
C GLY A 69 0.63 -17.24 -6.86
N LEU A 70 0.44 -15.95 -6.56
CA LEU A 70 0.48 -15.41 -5.20
C LEU A 70 -0.77 -15.82 -4.42
N ARG A 71 -0.58 -16.39 -3.23
CA ARG A 71 -1.67 -16.78 -2.34
C ARG A 71 -1.52 -16.11 -0.98
N LEU A 72 -2.65 -15.86 -0.33
CA LEU A 72 -2.65 -15.42 1.06
C LEU A 72 -1.98 -16.48 1.95
N GLY A 73 -1.25 -16.02 2.96
CA GLY A 73 -0.50 -16.84 3.90
C GLY A 73 0.93 -17.16 3.47
N MET A 74 1.33 -16.97 2.21
CA MET A 74 2.75 -17.10 1.80
C MET A 74 3.66 -16.29 2.72
N THR A 75 4.87 -16.77 3.02
CA THR A 75 5.86 -15.92 3.71
C THR A 75 6.23 -14.72 2.84
N ALA A 76 6.83 -13.68 3.43
CA ALA A 76 7.30 -12.53 2.67
C ALA A 76 8.25 -12.95 1.52
N ASP A 77 9.18 -13.87 1.78
CA ASP A 77 10.12 -14.37 0.78
C ASP A 77 9.45 -15.19 -0.32
N GLU A 78 8.51 -16.08 0.04
CA GLU A 78 7.73 -16.86 -0.94
C GLU A 78 6.93 -15.95 -1.87
N ALA A 79 6.27 -14.95 -1.30
CA ALA A 79 5.46 -14.00 -2.06
C ALA A 79 6.34 -13.11 -2.94
N LEU A 80 7.47 -12.60 -2.43
CA LEU A 80 8.39 -11.77 -3.22
C LEU A 80 9.00 -12.55 -4.38
N ALA A 81 9.48 -13.77 -4.13
CA ALA A 81 10.04 -14.62 -5.18
C ALA A 81 8.99 -14.97 -6.24
N THR A 82 7.76 -15.28 -5.83
CA THR A 82 6.65 -15.56 -6.74
C THR A 82 6.31 -14.34 -7.61
N ALA A 83 6.19 -13.15 -7.02
CA ALA A 83 5.91 -11.92 -7.74
C ALA A 83 7.02 -11.57 -8.73
N ARG A 84 8.29 -11.70 -8.33
CA ARG A 84 9.44 -11.49 -9.22
C ARG A 84 9.50 -12.51 -10.35
N CYS A 85 9.19 -13.77 -10.09
CA CYS A 85 9.11 -14.79 -11.15
C CYS A 85 7.98 -14.51 -12.15
N ALA A 86 6.84 -13.98 -11.68
CA ALA A 86 5.72 -13.67 -12.54
C ALA A 86 5.99 -12.42 -13.42
N LEU A 87 6.65 -11.39 -12.89
CA LEU A 87 6.90 -10.14 -13.60
C LEU A 87 8.23 -10.13 -14.38
N GLY A 88 9.19 -10.99 -13.99
CA GLY A 88 10.51 -11.10 -14.61
C GLY A 88 11.61 -10.39 -13.80
N ALA A 89 12.86 -10.74 -14.11
CA ALA A 89 14.04 -10.26 -13.39
C ALA A 89 14.31 -8.76 -13.54
N ASP A 90 13.74 -8.13 -14.58
CA ASP A 90 13.80 -6.71 -14.90
C ASP A 90 12.80 -5.86 -14.10
N ALA A 91 11.93 -6.48 -13.30
CA ALA A 91 10.96 -5.76 -12.48
C ALA A 91 11.62 -5.12 -11.24
N GLU A 92 11.25 -3.88 -10.99
CA GLU A 92 11.73 -3.09 -9.86
C GLU A 92 10.99 -3.46 -8.57
N VAL A 93 11.72 -3.53 -7.46
CA VAL A 93 11.16 -3.88 -6.14
C VAL A 93 11.33 -2.69 -5.21
N SER A 94 10.23 -2.30 -4.56
CA SER A 94 10.23 -1.31 -3.48
C SER A 94 9.51 -1.87 -2.26
N THR A 95 9.88 -1.37 -1.09
CA THR A 95 9.31 -1.81 0.19
C THR A 95 8.79 -0.61 0.99
N ALA A 96 7.81 -0.84 1.85
CA ALA A 96 7.35 0.18 2.79
C ALA A 96 6.94 -0.44 4.14
N ASN A 97 7.24 0.30 5.20
CA ASN A 97 7.07 -0.14 6.60
C ASN A 97 5.74 0.28 7.22
N ARG A 98 4.93 1.08 6.51
CA ARG A 98 3.74 1.75 7.05
C ARG A 98 2.46 1.28 6.36
N TRP A 99 2.05 0.06 6.68
CA TRP A 99 0.74 -0.45 6.29
C TRP A 99 -0.22 -0.51 7.48
N LEU A 100 0.28 -0.94 8.64
CA LEU A 100 -0.36 -0.89 9.94
C LEU A 100 0.16 0.32 10.72
N ASP A 101 -0.44 1.50 10.48
CA ASP A 101 0.07 2.78 10.99
C ASP A 101 -0.20 3.05 12.49
N ARG A 102 -0.99 2.19 13.16
CA ARG A 102 -1.43 2.41 14.56
C ARG A 102 -0.97 1.33 15.53
N LEU A 103 0.11 0.63 15.19
CA LEU A 103 0.63 -0.45 16.00
C LEU A 103 1.62 0.08 17.05
N ASP A 104 1.38 -0.21 18.33
CA ASP A 104 2.40 -0.03 19.36
C ASP A 104 3.41 -1.18 19.24
N THR A 105 4.61 -0.87 18.79
CA THR A 105 5.66 -1.88 18.61
C THR A 105 6.39 -2.19 19.91
N HIS A 106 6.15 -1.43 20.99
CA HIS A 106 6.87 -1.56 22.26
C HIS A 106 8.41 -1.48 22.09
N GLY A 107 8.85 -0.75 21.05
CA GLY A 107 10.23 -0.59 20.62
C GLY A 107 10.87 -1.86 20.05
N VAL A 108 10.05 -2.81 19.59
CA VAL A 108 10.47 -3.88 18.68
C VAL A 108 10.56 -3.30 17.26
N GLU A 109 11.66 -3.56 16.58
CA GLU A 109 11.83 -3.17 15.17
C GLU A 109 11.05 -4.15 14.28
N LEU A 110 10.28 -3.62 13.33
CA LEU A 110 9.52 -4.41 12.37
C LEU A 110 10.21 -4.38 11.01
N GLY A 111 10.17 -5.50 10.31
CA GLY A 111 10.52 -5.55 8.90
C GLY A 111 9.52 -4.80 8.01
N PRO A 112 9.79 -4.74 6.69
CA PRO A 112 8.85 -4.19 5.73
C PRO A 112 7.48 -4.86 5.78
N GLN A 113 6.43 -4.04 5.87
CA GLN A 113 5.05 -4.53 5.95
C GLN A 113 4.41 -4.67 4.57
N THR A 114 5.01 -4.07 3.55
CA THR A 114 4.58 -4.19 2.16
C THR A 114 5.79 -4.23 1.25
N PHE A 115 5.64 -4.93 0.14
CA PHE A 115 6.51 -4.77 -1.01
C PHE A 115 5.67 -4.57 -2.28
N THR A 116 6.25 -3.86 -3.24
CA THR A 116 5.70 -3.67 -4.57
C THR A 116 6.72 -4.09 -5.60
N VAL A 117 6.32 -5.00 -6.49
CA VAL A 117 7.07 -5.39 -7.69
C VAL A 117 6.42 -4.71 -8.88
N ARG A 118 7.20 -3.95 -9.65
CA ARG A 118 6.69 -3.14 -10.75
C ARG A 118 7.48 -3.41 -12.03
N LYS A 119 6.77 -3.70 -13.11
CA LYS A 119 7.34 -3.87 -14.45
C LYS A 119 6.87 -2.74 -15.35
N GLY A 120 7.77 -2.23 -16.17
CA GLY A 120 7.46 -1.17 -17.12
C GLY A 120 8.69 -0.61 -17.80
N GLU A 121 8.47 0.43 -18.60
CA GLU A 121 9.51 1.24 -19.20
C GLU A 121 9.84 2.40 -18.26
N HIS A 122 11.11 2.50 -17.88
CA HIS A 122 11.59 3.57 -17.01
C HIS A 122 12.97 4.05 -17.45
N ARG A 123 13.35 5.22 -16.95
CA ARG A 123 14.69 5.78 -17.08
C ARG A 123 15.15 6.38 -15.75
N PRO A 124 16.46 6.62 -15.56
CA PRO A 124 16.92 7.43 -14.44
C PRO A 124 16.19 8.77 -14.39
N CYS A 125 15.76 9.17 -13.19
CA CYS A 125 15.03 10.42 -12.99
C CYS A 125 15.97 11.62 -12.92
N ASP A 126 15.62 12.74 -13.57
CA ASP A 126 16.30 14.02 -13.35
C ASP A 126 15.62 14.78 -12.20
N PHE A 127 16.08 14.55 -10.97
CA PHE A 127 15.54 15.22 -9.78
C PHE A 127 15.61 16.75 -9.81
N ARG A 128 16.45 17.36 -10.67
CA ARG A 128 16.50 18.83 -10.76
C ARG A 128 15.29 19.40 -11.48
N ARG A 129 14.62 18.59 -12.31
CA ARG A 129 13.53 19.03 -13.20
C ARG A 129 12.23 18.28 -12.96
N GLU A 130 12.31 17.03 -12.53
CA GLU A 130 11.22 16.06 -12.56
C GLU A 130 10.93 15.47 -11.17
N TRP A 131 11.36 16.12 -10.08
CA TRP A 131 11.33 15.54 -8.72
C TRP A 131 9.96 15.03 -8.26
N GLN A 132 8.85 15.60 -8.77
CA GLN A 132 7.48 15.18 -8.44
C GLN A 132 7.07 13.87 -9.12
N GLU A 133 7.71 13.53 -10.23
CA GLU A 133 7.44 12.32 -11.03
C GLU A 133 8.45 11.20 -10.71
N CYS A 134 9.47 11.50 -9.89
CA CYS A 134 10.47 10.52 -9.50
C CYS A 134 9.92 9.57 -8.45
N GLU A 135 10.02 8.27 -8.71
CA GLU A 135 9.73 7.22 -7.75
C GLU A 135 10.98 6.35 -7.56
N GLY A 136 11.57 6.38 -6.37
CA GLY A 136 12.77 5.59 -6.07
C GLY A 136 13.99 5.89 -6.96
N GLY A 137 14.08 7.11 -7.51
CA GLY A 137 15.15 7.49 -8.44
C GLY A 137 14.85 7.20 -9.92
N LEU A 138 13.68 6.66 -10.23
CA LEU A 138 13.24 6.36 -11.58
C LEU A 138 12.11 7.29 -12.01
N LYS A 139 12.08 7.60 -13.31
CA LYS A 139 10.90 8.15 -13.98
C LYS A 139 10.28 7.05 -14.82
N TRP A 140 9.06 6.66 -14.47
CA TRP A 140 8.28 5.70 -15.24
C TRP A 140 7.73 6.38 -16.49
N LEU A 141 8.11 5.85 -17.65
CA LEU A 141 7.56 6.26 -18.96
C LEU A 141 6.25 5.52 -19.24
N HIS A 142 6.19 4.25 -18.84
CA HIS A 142 4.99 3.44 -18.82
C HIS A 142 5.11 2.35 -17.76
N VAL A 143 4.03 2.09 -17.02
CA VAL A 143 3.97 0.97 -16.08
C VAL A 143 3.08 -0.09 -16.69
N ASP A 144 3.65 -1.25 -17.06
CA ASP A 144 2.90 -2.34 -17.65
C ASP A 144 2.13 -3.13 -16.58
N GLU A 145 2.77 -3.39 -15.43
CA GLU A 145 2.18 -4.18 -14.35
C GLU A 145 2.75 -3.80 -12.97
N VAL A 146 1.86 -3.75 -11.97
CA VAL A 146 2.20 -3.51 -10.56
C VAL A 146 1.61 -4.64 -9.72
N VAL A 147 2.43 -5.23 -8.86
CA VAL A 147 1.99 -6.20 -7.85
C VAL A 147 2.40 -5.67 -6.48
N THR A 148 1.43 -5.46 -5.60
CA THR A 148 1.66 -5.05 -4.22
C THR A 148 1.17 -6.13 -3.28
N VAL A 149 2.01 -6.53 -2.34
CA VAL A 149 1.67 -7.50 -1.30
C VAL A 149 1.91 -6.88 0.06
N ALA A 150 0.93 -7.00 0.96
CA ALA A 150 1.11 -6.65 2.36
C ALA A 150 1.44 -7.91 3.16
N THR A 151 2.58 -7.86 3.86
CA THR A 151 3.15 -8.93 4.68
C THR A 151 3.44 -8.44 6.10
N PRO A 152 2.47 -7.86 6.84
CA PRO A 152 2.73 -7.50 8.22
C PRO A 152 3.08 -8.75 9.04
N GLY A 153 3.91 -8.59 10.05
CA GLY A 153 4.22 -9.64 11.02
C GLY A 153 5.21 -9.15 12.06
N ALA A 154 5.24 -9.84 13.21
CA ALA A 154 6.37 -9.74 14.11
C ALA A 154 7.63 -10.31 13.41
N PRO A 155 8.84 -9.93 13.85
CA PRO A 155 10.07 -10.36 13.19
C PRO A 155 10.13 -11.88 12.97
N GLY A 156 10.23 -12.30 11.70
CA GLY A 156 10.31 -13.71 11.30
C GLY A 156 8.96 -14.44 11.13
N ALA A 157 7.85 -13.73 11.30
CA ALA A 157 6.48 -14.25 11.17
C ALA A 157 5.65 -13.50 10.10
N GLU A 158 6.31 -12.83 9.17
CA GLU A 158 5.68 -12.05 8.09
C GLU A 158 5.01 -12.95 7.05
N THR A 159 3.70 -12.78 6.84
CA THR A 159 2.95 -13.53 5.83
C THR A 159 1.98 -12.65 5.02
N ALA A 160 1.70 -13.04 3.78
CA ALA A 160 0.88 -12.29 2.84
C ALA A 160 -0.59 -12.25 3.27
N HIS A 161 -1.10 -11.06 3.61
CA HIS A 161 -2.49 -10.85 3.99
C HIS A 161 -3.29 -10.04 2.96
N LEU A 162 -2.63 -9.25 2.13
CA LEU A 162 -3.25 -8.56 1.00
C LEU A 162 -2.39 -8.76 -0.24
N ILE A 163 -3.04 -9.04 -1.36
CA ILE A 163 -2.39 -9.07 -2.67
C ILE A 163 -3.20 -8.18 -3.60
N ARG A 164 -2.54 -7.25 -4.28
CA ARG A 164 -3.10 -6.42 -5.35
C ARG A 164 -2.23 -6.56 -6.59
N ARG A 165 -2.88 -6.62 -7.74
CA ARG A 165 -2.26 -6.60 -9.06
C ARG A 165 -3.00 -5.63 -9.94
N ALA A 166 -2.28 -4.75 -10.62
CA ALA A 166 -2.80 -3.88 -11.66
C ALA A 166 -2.00 -4.12 -12.95
N GLN A 167 -2.70 -4.26 -14.08
CA GLN A 167 -2.11 -4.29 -15.40
C GLN A 167 -2.62 -3.10 -16.20
N HIS A 168 -1.73 -2.40 -16.88
CA HIS A 168 -2.07 -1.33 -17.80
C HIS A 168 -1.70 -1.76 -19.21
N PHE A 169 -2.67 -1.68 -20.13
CA PHE A 169 -2.49 -2.17 -21.48
C PHE A 169 -2.05 -1.05 -22.41
N ARG A 170 -0.98 -1.31 -23.16
CA ARG A 170 -0.55 -0.43 -24.25
C ARG A 170 -1.59 -0.39 -25.36
N GLU A 171 -1.54 0.67 -26.17
CA GLU A 171 -2.33 0.75 -27.39
C GLU A 171 -2.05 -0.45 -28.31
N GLY A 172 -3.12 -1.02 -28.88
CA GLY A 172 -3.04 -2.23 -29.70
C GLY A 172 -2.96 -3.55 -28.91
N ALA A 173 -2.73 -3.50 -27.59
CA ALA A 173 -2.67 -4.68 -26.71
C ALA A 173 -3.86 -4.75 -25.71
N MET A 174 -4.83 -3.83 -25.82
CA MET A 174 -6.01 -3.80 -24.96
C MET A 174 -6.92 -5.01 -25.24
N PRO A 175 -7.19 -5.88 -24.25
CA PRO A 175 -8.06 -7.02 -24.45
C PRO A 175 -9.53 -6.61 -24.51
N PRO A 176 -10.41 -7.42 -25.11
CA PRO A 176 -11.85 -7.24 -24.99
C PRO A 176 -12.29 -7.31 -23.52
N VAL A 177 -13.14 -6.38 -23.11
CA VAL A 177 -13.67 -6.33 -21.73
C VAL A 177 -14.37 -7.64 -21.38
N GLN A 178 -15.17 -8.19 -22.30
CA GLN A 178 -15.88 -9.45 -22.07
C GLN A 178 -14.92 -10.62 -21.82
N ALA A 179 -13.79 -10.69 -22.51
CA ALA A 179 -12.81 -11.75 -22.31
C ALA A 179 -12.20 -11.70 -20.89
N LEU A 180 -11.99 -10.49 -20.34
CA LEU A 180 -11.56 -10.32 -18.96
C LEU A 180 -12.65 -10.72 -17.96
N LEU A 181 -13.90 -10.33 -18.21
CA LEU A 181 -15.04 -10.72 -17.36
C LEU A 181 -15.18 -12.24 -17.31
N ASP A 182 -15.17 -12.90 -18.47
CA ASP A 182 -15.29 -14.36 -18.58
C ASP A 182 -14.14 -15.07 -17.86
N ALA A 183 -12.90 -14.58 -18.02
CA ALA A 183 -11.73 -15.14 -17.35
C ALA A 183 -11.80 -14.98 -15.82
N LEU A 184 -12.30 -13.85 -15.33
CA LEU A 184 -12.48 -13.59 -13.89
C LEU A 184 -13.56 -14.50 -13.30
N VAL A 185 -14.70 -14.66 -14.00
CA VAL A 185 -15.78 -15.57 -13.59
C VAL A 185 -15.32 -17.02 -13.62
N ALA A 186 -14.58 -17.43 -14.66
CA ALA A 186 -14.01 -18.77 -14.74
C ALA A 186 -13.03 -19.05 -13.58
N LYS A 187 -12.26 -18.04 -13.15
CA LYS A 187 -11.28 -18.20 -12.07
C LYS A 187 -11.90 -18.17 -10.67
N TYR A 188 -12.83 -17.25 -10.40
CA TYR A 188 -13.32 -16.97 -9.04
C TYR A 188 -14.79 -17.39 -8.80
N GLY A 189 -15.49 -17.81 -9.85
CA GLY A 189 -16.93 -18.09 -9.85
C GLY A 189 -17.78 -16.85 -10.11
N GLU A 190 -19.09 -16.96 -9.94
CA GLU A 190 -20.00 -15.81 -10.06
C GLU A 190 -19.75 -14.77 -8.96
N PRO A 191 -19.64 -13.47 -9.30
CA PRO A 191 -19.51 -12.41 -8.32
C PRO A 191 -20.81 -12.23 -7.53
N GLN A 192 -20.71 -11.88 -6.25
CA GLN A 192 -21.90 -11.59 -5.43
C GLN A 192 -22.43 -10.18 -5.69
N TRP A 193 -21.59 -9.31 -6.27
CA TRP A 193 -21.96 -7.96 -6.60
C TRP A 193 -21.17 -7.44 -7.80
N THR A 194 -21.86 -6.72 -8.67
CA THR A 194 -21.29 -6.06 -9.84
C THR A 194 -21.73 -4.60 -9.90
N GLU A 195 -20.89 -3.75 -10.49
CA GLU A 195 -21.26 -2.41 -10.90
C GLU A 195 -20.75 -2.15 -12.31
N GLU A 196 -21.63 -1.60 -13.12
CA GLU A 196 -21.34 -1.15 -14.47
C GLU A 196 -21.57 0.36 -14.55
N SER A 197 -20.55 1.06 -15.03
CA SER A 197 -20.63 2.49 -15.28
C SER A 197 -20.08 2.76 -16.65
N ASP A 198 -20.88 3.38 -17.51
CA ASP A 198 -20.45 3.93 -18.80
C ASP A 198 -20.32 5.47 -18.74
N LYS A 199 -20.09 5.99 -17.52
CA LYS A 199 -19.85 7.40 -17.29
C LYS A 199 -18.34 7.66 -17.41
N PRO A 200 -17.91 8.52 -18.35
CA PRO A 200 -16.49 8.85 -18.50
C PRO A 200 -15.90 9.44 -17.22
N ARG A 201 -14.68 9.03 -16.88
CA ARG A 201 -13.90 9.57 -15.76
C ARG A 201 -12.44 9.68 -16.16
N GLY A 202 -11.96 10.91 -16.35
CA GLY A 202 -10.62 11.14 -16.89
C GLY A 202 -10.49 10.55 -18.30
N HIS A 203 -9.57 9.62 -18.49
CA HIS A 203 -9.32 8.97 -19.78
C HIS A 203 -10.15 7.70 -20.02
N SER A 204 -10.87 7.20 -19.02
CA SER A 204 -11.71 6.01 -19.17
C SER A 204 -13.12 6.37 -19.65
N ALA A 205 -13.73 5.49 -20.44
CA ALA A 205 -15.14 5.58 -20.83
C ALA A 205 -16.11 5.11 -19.73
N GLY A 206 -15.58 4.72 -18.58
CA GLY A 206 -16.33 4.04 -17.54
C GLY A 206 -15.54 2.87 -16.95
N HIS A 207 -16.23 2.02 -16.20
CA HIS A 207 -15.65 0.86 -15.55
C HIS A 207 -16.63 -0.30 -15.39
N ARG A 208 -16.05 -1.48 -15.14
CA ARG A 208 -16.74 -2.66 -14.61
C ARG A 208 -16.08 -3.02 -13.29
N ARG A 209 -16.88 -3.21 -12.24
CA ARG A 209 -16.42 -3.63 -10.92
C ARG A 209 -17.12 -4.92 -10.53
N LEU A 210 -16.36 -5.89 -10.06
CA LEU A 210 -16.85 -7.20 -9.63
C LEU A 210 -16.32 -7.46 -8.22
N GLU A 211 -17.18 -7.98 -7.34
CA GLU A 211 -16.80 -8.33 -5.98
C GLU A 211 -17.27 -9.74 -5.61
N TRP A 212 -16.33 -10.55 -5.14
CA TRP A 212 -16.59 -11.85 -4.54
C TRP A 212 -16.43 -11.71 -3.03
N VAL A 213 -17.49 -12.03 -2.30
CA VAL A 213 -17.55 -11.92 -0.84
C VAL A 213 -17.86 -13.30 -0.31
N ARG A 214 -16.94 -13.84 0.51
CA ARG A 214 -17.08 -15.15 1.13
C ARG A 214 -17.22 -15.01 2.64
N ASP A 215 -17.93 -15.95 3.24
CA ASP A 215 -17.93 -16.12 4.69
C ASP A 215 -16.61 -16.75 5.17
N HIS A 216 -16.45 -16.89 6.49
CA HIS A 216 -15.24 -17.47 7.09
C HIS A 216 -15.03 -18.95 6.72
N ALA A 217 -16.10 -19.67 6.38
CA ALA A 217 -16.03 -21.05 5.91
C ALA A 217 -15.67 -21.15 4.40
N GLY A 218 -15.55 -20.02 3.71
CA GLY A 218 -15.21 -19.94 2.29
C GLY A 218 -16.40 -20.02 1.34
N ASN A 219 -17.64 -20.08 1.86
CA ASN A 219 -18.84 -20.11 1.03
C ASN A 219 -19.15 -18.71 0.49
N PRO A 220 -19.69 -18.60 -0.75
CA PRO A 220 -20.23 -17.34 -1.25
C PRO A 220 -21.28 -16.77 -0.29
N MET A 221 -21.12 -15.50 0.09
CA MET A 221 -22.03 -14.83 1.00
C MET A 221 -23.25 -14.30 0.22
N ALA A 222 -24.44 -14.77 0.57
CA ALA A 222 -25.67 -14.24 -0.01
C ALA A 222 -25.83 -12.74 0.27
N THR A 223 -26.35 -11.99 -0.70
CA THR A 223 -26.61 -10.54 -0.56
C THR A 223 -27.62 -10.22 0.55
N ALA A 224 -28.51 -11.17 0.88
CA ALA A 224 -29.46 -11.07 1.99
C ALA A 224 -28.82 -11.26 3.39
N ASN A 225 -27.56 -11.71 3.47
CA ASN A 225 -26.86 -11.85 4.74
C ASN A 225 -26.67 -10.45 5.37
N PRO A 226 -27.02 -10.23 6.65
CA PRO A 226 -26.88 -8.93 7.30
C PRO A 226 -25.44 -8.40 7.35
N LEU A 227 -24.44 -9.28 7.26
CA LEU A 227 -23.02 -8.91 7.21
C LEU A 227 -22.53 -8.57 5.79
N PHE A 228 -23.33 -8.83 4.74
CA PHE A 228 -22.88 -8.69 3.35
C PHE A 228 -22.30 -7.31 3.05
N HIS A 229 -23.03 -6.25 3.37
CA HIS A 229 -22.58 -4.88 3.11
C HIS A 229 -21.38 -4.46 3.96
N ARG A 230 -21.19 -5.08 5.13
CA ARG A 230 -20.03 -4.85 5.99
C ARG A 230 -18.77 -5.54 5.44
N CYS A 231 -18.92 -6.76 4.93
CA CYS A 231 -17.82 -7.54 4.39
C CYS A 231 -17.45 -7.16 2.94
N ARG A 232 -18.36 -6.53 2.20
CA ARG A 232 -18.12 -6.01 0.85
C ARG A 232 -17.23 -4.75 0.86
N GLY A 233 -16.46 -4.51 -0.20
CA GLY A 233 -15.61 -3.32 -0.31
C GLY A 233 -14.41 -3.29 0.63
N ALA A 234 -14.02 -4.45 1.17
CA ALA A 234 -12.86 -4.62 2.04
C ALA A 234 -11.53 -4.34 1.34
N VAL A 235 -11.46 -4.64 0.03
CA VAL A 235 -10.30 -4.34 -0.81
C VAL A 235 -10.74 -3.49 -1.99
N ASN A 236 -9.82 -2.62 -2.42
CA ASN A 236 -9.97 -1.85 -3.64
C ASN A 236 -8.89 -2.30 -4.64
N ALA A 237 -9.34 -2.71 -5.82
CA ALA A 237 -8.52 -3.20 -6.92
C ALA A 237 -8.10 -2.09 -7.90
N HIS A 238 -8.57 -0.86 -7.72
CA HIS A 238 -8.10 0.29 -8.48
C HIS A 238 -6.57 0.43 -8.36
N PRO A 239 -5.84 0.75 -9.44
CA PRO A 239 -4.37 0.82 -9.42
C PRO A 239 -3.79 1.72 -8.32
N ASP A 240 -4.38 2.90 -8.13
CA ASP A 240 -3.93 3.88 -7.13
C ASP A 240 -4.44 3.60 -5.70
N ALA A 241 -5.16 2.51 -5.48
CA ALA A 241 -5.65 2.20 -4.14
C ALA A 241 -4.50 1.83 -3.21
N THR A 242 -4.51 2.36 -1.98
CA THR A 242 -3.47 2.05 -0.96
C THR A 242 -4.03 1.33 0.25
N GLY A 243 -5.30 1.59 0.61
CA GLY A 243 -5.93 1.04 1.80
C GLY A 243 -6.61 -0.30 1.62
N ALA A 244 -6.92 -0.92 2.76
CA ALA A 244 -7.86 -2.03 2.90
C ALA A 244 -8.67 -1.84 4.19
N LYS A 245 -9.80 -2.54 4.27
CA LYS A 245 -10.65 -2.61 5.46
C LYS A 245 -10.86 -4.07 5.78
N TRP A 246 -10.84 -4.39 7.07
CA TRP A 246 -11.15 -5.72 7.55
C TRP A 246 -12.03 -5.62 8.78
N SER A 247 -12.85 -6.64 8.97
CA SER A 247 -13.70 -6.81 10.14
C SER A 247 -13.66 -8.26 10.56
N ASP A 248 -13.76 -8.48 11.86
CA ASP A 248 -14.06 -9.80 12.39
C ASP A 248 -15.41 -10.32 11.85
N GLY A 249 -15.53 -11.63 11.71
CA GLY A 249 -16.69 -12.32 11.14
C GLY A 249 -16.79 -12.31 9.61
N CYS A 250 -15.92 -11.59 8.91
CA CYS A 250 -15.85 -11.59 7.43
C CYS A 250 -14.77 -12.57 6.91
N GLY A 251 -15.04 -13.21 5.78
CA GLY A 251 -14.13 -14.14 5.13
C GLY A 251 -13.23 -13.51 4.06
N LEU A 252 -13.02 -14.26 2.98
CA LEU A 252 -12.28 -13.81 1.81
C LEU A 252 -13.07 -12.77 1.01
N SER A 253 -12.39 -11.67 0.66
CA SER A 253 -12.88 -10.65 -0.26
C SER A 253 -11.95 -10.52 -1.44
N ILE A 254 -12.52 -10.57 -2.64
CA ILE A 254 -11.83 -10.33 -3.90
C ILE A 254 -12.57 -9.22 -4.63
N GLN A 255 -11.83 -8.27 -5.20
CA GLN A 255 -12.39 -7.28 -6.11
C GLN A 255 -11.62 -7.31 -7.43
N ALA A 256 -12.34 -7.13 -8.53
CA ALA A 256 -11.78 -6.78 -9.83
C ALA A 256 -12.32 -5.42 -10.28
N TRP A 257 -11.45 -4.63 -10.92
CA TRP A 257 -11.75 -3.34 -11.52
C TRP A 257 -11.23 -3.33 -12.94
N ILE A 258 -12.09 -3.09 -13.92
CA ILE A 258 -11.71 -2.97 -15.33
C ILE A 258 -12.08 -1.57 -15.78
N ALA A 259 -11.12 -0.74 -16.16
CA ALA A 259 -11.44 0.55 -16.77
C ALA A 259 -11.52 0.42 -18.28
N LEU A 260 -12.54 1.06 -18.84
CA LEU A 260 -12.86 0.99 -20.27
C LEU A 260 -12.04 2.01 -21.04
N SER A 261 -11.56 1.62 -22.22
CA SER A 261 -10.85 2.54 -23.12
C SER A 261 -11.77 3.68 -23.56
N GLY A 262 -11.30 4.93 -23.39
CA GLY A 262 -12.01 6.14 -23.85
C GLY A 262 -12.27 6.17 -25.36
N ARG A 263 -11.46 5.46 -26.15
CA ARG A 263 -11.60 5.40 -27.62
C ARG A 263 -12.54 4.29 -28.08
N ASN A 264 -12.57 3.18 -27.36
CA ASN A 264 -13.44 2.05 -27.65
C ASN A 264 -13.85 1.36 -26.34
N PRO A 265 -15.04 1.62 -25.81
CA PRO A 265 -15.48 1.07 -24.52
C PRO A 265 -15.55 -0.47 -24.46
N GLY A 266 -15.50 -1.16 -25.60
CA GLY A 266 -15.41 -2.63 -25.65
C GLY A 266 -14.02 -3.18 -25.29
N LEU A 267 -13.00 -2.32 -25.16
CA LEU A 267 -11.63 -2.68 -24.83
C LEU A 267 -11.26 -2.20 -23.43
N ALA A 268 -10.47 -2.99 -22.71
CA ALA A 268 -9.96 -2.64 -21.39
C ALA A 268 -8.61 -1.91 -21.49
N MET A 269 -8.52 -0.73 -20.89
CA MET A 269 -7.24 -0.01 -20.78
C MET A 269 -6.42 -0.45 -19.57
N GLU A 270 -7.08 -0.91 -18.52
CA GLU A 270 -6.46 -1.44 -17.32
C GLU A 270 -7.36 -2.51 -16.69
N VAL A 271 -6.72 -3.43 -15.98
CA VAL A 271 -7.40 -4.37 -15.10
C VAL A 271 -6.66 -4.46 -13.77
N GLY A 272 -7.41 -4.23 -12.70
CA GLY A 272 -6.97 -4.41 -11.33
C GLY A 272 -7.65 -5.62 -10.70
N THR A 273 -6.91 -6.37 -9.88
CA THR A 273 -7.45 -7.41 -9.00
C THR A 273 -6.83 -7.27 -7.62
N ALA A 274 -7.63 -7.45 -6.58
CA ALA A 274 -7.15 -7.42 -5.20
C ALA A 274 -7.84 -8.50 -4.37
N MET A 275 -7.13 -9.08 -3.41
CA MET A 275 -7.67 -10.03 -2.44
C MET A 275 -7.15 -9.81 -1.03
N LEU A 276 -8.01 -10.11 -0.06
CA LEU A 276 -7.74 -10.06 1.38
C LEU A 276 -8.68 -11.04 2.07
N HIS A 277 -8.18 -11.78 3.06
CA HIS A 277 -9.02 -12.49 4.00
C HIS A 277 -9.18 -11.66 5.27
N GLN A 278 -10.37 -11.11 5.49
CA GLN A 278 -10.60 -10.11 6.55
C GLN A 278 -10.44 -10.70 7.95
N GLY A 279 -11.12 -11.81 8.25
CA GLY A 279 -11.04 -12.46 9.57
C GLY A 279 -9.63 -12.92 9.92
N SER A 280 -8.93 -13.58 8.98
CA SER A 280 -7.54 -13.98 9.17
C SER A 280 -6.59 -12.79 9.38
N LEU A 281 -6.78 -11.66 8.68
CA LEU A 281 -5.99 -10.45 8.94
C LEU A 281 -6.33 -9.87 10.32
N TYR A 282 -7.62 -9.83 10.70
CA TYR A 282 -8.03 -9.38 12.03
C TYR A 282 -7.32 -10.19 13.13
N ALA A 283 -7.42 -11.52 13.06
CA ALA A 283 -6.78 -12.42 14.02
C ALA A 283 -5.24 -12.29 14.02
N HIS A 284 -4.63 -12.11 12.84
CA HIS A 284 -3.19 -11.90 12.73
C HIS A 284 -2.73 -10.61 13.40
N VAL A 285 -3.45 -9.51 13.22
CA VAL A 285 -3.11 -8.22 13.85
C VAL A 285 -3.22 -8.31 15.37
N GLU A 286 -4.26 -8.96 15.91
CA GLU A 286 -4.40 -9.21 17.34
C GLU A 286 -3.23 -10.05 17.89
N ALA A 287 -2.91 -11.17 17.22
CA ALA A 287 -1.79 -12.03 17.61
C ALA A 287 -0.43 -11.30 17.55
N MET A 288 -0.24 -10.48 16.52
CA MET A 288 0.95 -9.64 16.36
C MET A 288 1.07 -8.63 17.50
N GLN A 289 -0.02 -7.99 17.93
CA GLN A 289 0.00 -7.05 19.06
C GLN A 289 0.43 -7.71 20.37
N ASP A 290 -0.11 -8.89 20.66
CA ASP A 290 0.26 -9.64 21.85
C ASP A 290 1.73 -10.09 21.80
N GLU A 291 2.21 -10.53 20.64
CA GLU A 291 3.61 -10.92 20.45
C GLU A 291 4.57 -9.73 20.60
N LEU A 292 4.25 -8.56 20.05
CA LEU A 292 5.05 -7.36 20.22
C LEU A 292 5.10 -6.90 21.67
N ARG A 293 3.99 -7.04 22.41
CA ARG A 293 3.96 -6.76 23.85
C ARG A 293 4.91 -7.68 24.61
N ARG A 294 4.88 -8.99 24.29
CA ARG A 294 5.75 -10.00 24.90
C ARG A 294 7.23 -9.75 24.58
N LEU A 295 7.57 -9.52 23.32
CA LEU A 295 8.94 -9.22 22.88
C LEU A 295 9.46 -7.92 23.50
N GLY A 296 8.63 -6.89 23.54
CA GLY A 296 8.98 -5.61 24.17
C GLY A 296 9.22 -5.74 25.68
N GLN A 297 8.44 -6.56 26.39
CA GLN A 297 8.67 -6.87 27.81
C GLN A 297 9.99 -7.61 28.02
N ALA A 298 10.22 -8.70 27.27
CA ALA A 298 11.45 -9.48 27.37
C ALA A 298 12.71 -8.64 27.09
N ARG A 299 12.65 -7.73 26.12
CA ARG A 299 13.74 -6.79 25.82
C ARG A 299 14.03 -5.87 27.01
N ARG A 300 13.01 -5.24 27.59
CA ARG A 300 13.18 -4.36 28.75
C ARG A 300 13.73 -5.11 29.96
N GLU A 301 13.28 -6.33 30.21
CA GLU A 301 13.81 -7.18 31.28
C GLU A 301 15.29 -7.52 31.05
N ALA A 302 15.68 -7.84 29.82
CA ALA A 302 17.08 -8.06 29.46
C ALA A 302 17.94 -6.81 29.64
N GLU A 303 17.43 -5.62 29.30
CA GLU A 303 18.12 -4.33 29.51
C GLU A 303 18.32 -4.05 31.02
N VAL A 304 17.33 -4.35 31.87
CA VAL A 304 17.46 -4.22 33.33
C VAL A 304 18.52 -5.19 33.88
N GLN A 305 18.47 -6.47 33.50
CA GLN A 305 19.43 -7.48 33.97
C GLN A 305 20.87 -7.16 33.52
N ALA A 306 21.05 -6.64 32.30
CA ALA A 306 22.36 -6.18 31.83
C ALA A 306 22.90 -4.98 32.63
N THR A 307 22.00 -4.12 33.13
CA THR A 307 22.36 -2.95 33.95
C THR A 307 22.65 -3.34 35.40
N GLU A 308 21.92 -4.30 35.98
CA GLU A 308 22.22 -4.85 37.31
C GLU A 308 23.58 -5.56 37.36
N ALA A 309 24.02 -6.14 36.22
CA ALA A 309 25.36 -6.73 36.08
C ALA A 309 26.49 -5.70 35.90
N SER A 310 26.17 -4.41 35.68
CA SER A 310 27.15 -3.33 35.59
C SER A 310 27.13 -2.48 36.86
N ASP A 311 28.01 -2.83 37.80
CA ASP A 311 28.23 -2.19 39.11
C ASP A 311 27.92 -0.68 39.12
N VAL A 312 26.80 -0.28 39.73
CA VAL A 312 26.52 1.11 40.08
C VAL A 312 27.35 1.43 41.33
N ARG A 313 28.52 2.05 41.14
CA ARG A 313 29.28 2.64 42.25
C ARG A 313 28.62 3.95 42.68
N LEU A 314 27.91 3.91 43.80
CA LEU A 314 27.38 5.09 44.49
C LEU A 314 28.50 5.88 45.19
#